data_AF-A0A3N5U843-F1
#
_entry.id   AF-A0A3N5U843-F1
#
_cell.length_a   1.000
_cell.length_b   1.000
_cell.length_c   1.000
_cell.angle_alpha   90.00
_cell.angle_beta   90.00
_cell.angle_gamma   90.00
#
_symmetry.space_group_name_H-M   'P 1'
#
loop_
_entity.id
_entity.type
_entity.pdbx_description
1 polymer ?
#
loop_
_entity_poly.entity_id
_entity_poly.type
_entity_poly.pdbx_seq_one_letter_code
_entity_poly.pdbx_strand_id
1 'polypeptide(L)'
;MLKIFISHASADTDIAVALQSWIRATFLGGVNVFVSSDGQSISPGDDWRGKIEEALREADMALVICTESSLSRPWLGFEAGAAWMRGAKVVPLCYHGLRVESLPLPFSSRQALDLGRPEDMNALLALFIREGGFGASLVKRKPLSLPPRRALSRSSQPPDVRATVEFGRLGARTRDLARAFKEPRPAFIFQVENHGTVPVYLEGGIDILLKDGKGKLMLRDFDRVPLLRRDLLPGQSEQVFFRLDEITPEQLAAWDSAFFRDQIGRQFTVRYDDLIKAIDEFVEWWKHQQPSG
;
A
#
# COMPACT_ATOMS: atom_id res chain seq x y z
N MET A 1 -18.51 1.32 28.23
CA MET A 1 -18.44 0.78 26.86
C MET A 1 -17.57 1.73 26.07
N LEU A 2 -16.58 1.24 25.33
CA LEU A 2 -15.68 2.12 24.57
C LEU A 2 -16.48 2.91 23.52
N LYS A 3 -16.33 4.23 23.53
CA LYS A 3 -16.95 5.17 22.59
C LYS A 3 -15.89 5.72 21.64
N ILE A 4 -16.05 5.44 20.35
CA ILE A 4 -15.14 5.86 19.30
C ILE A 4 -15.84 6.88 18.40
N PHE A 5 -15.19 8.02 18.20
CA PHE A 5 -15.54 9.01 17.18
C PHE A 5 -14.66 8.81 15.95
N ILE A 6 -15.24 8.73 14.75
CA ILE A 6 -14.49 8.68 13.49
C ILE A 6 -14.66 10.01 12.77
N SER A 7 -13.58 10.78 12.73
CA SER A 7 -13.44 12.04 12.00
C SER A 7 -12.97 11.75 10.57
N HIS A 8 -13.65 12.30 9.57
CA HIS A 8 -13.31 12.11 8.16
C HIS A 8 -13.82 13.25 7.27
N ALA A 9 -13.30 13.33 6.04
CA ALA A 9 -13.84 14.20 5.01
C ALA A 9 -14.90 13.47 4.17
N SER A 10 -15.82 14.20 3.51
CA SER A 10 -16.87 13.63 2.63
C SER A 10 -16.36 12.62 1.60
N ALA A 11 -15.15 12.86 1.09
CA ALA A 11 -14.54 12.01 0.09
C ALA A 11 -14.19 10.62 0.64
N ASP A 12 -14.04 10.49 1.95
CA ASP A 12 -13.56 9.33 2.68
C ASP A 12 -14.69 8.58 3.43
N THR A 13 -15.96 8.90 3.13
CA THR A 13 -17.13 8.29 3.79
C THR A 13 -17.15 6.77 3.67
N ASP A 14 -16.73 6.23 2.52
CA ASP A 14 -16.64 4.80 2.29
C ASP A 14 -15.59 4.12 3.22
N ILE A 15 -14.45 4.78 3.45
CA ILE A 15 -13.43 4.34 4.43
C ILE A 15 -14.02 4.36 5.84
N ALA A 16 -14.67 5.45 6.24
CA ALA A 16 -15.24 5.62 7.57
C ALA A 16 -16.33 4.57 7.87
N VAL A 17 -17.21 4.30 6.91
CA VAL A 17 -18.27 3.29 7.03
C VAL A 17 -17.69 1.87 7.06
N ALA A 18 -16.67 1.57 6.25
CA ALA A 18 -15.98 0.29 6.28
C ALA A 18 -15.33 0.03 7.65
N LEU A 19 -14.63 1.04 8.19
CA LEU A 19 -14.00 0.98 9.50
C LEU A 19 -15.02 0.80 10.63
N GLN A 20 -16.13 1.57 10.60
CA GLN A 20 -17.22 1.43 11.56
C GLN A 20 -17.80 0.01 11.56
N SER A 21 -18.12 -0.51 10.37
CA SER A 21 -18.70 -1.84 10.19
C SER A 21 -17.76 -2.93 10.71
N TRP A 22 -16.46 -2.80 10.42
CA TRP A 22 -15.45 -3.73 10.91
C TRP A 22 -15.30 -3.70 12.43
N ILE A 23 -15.26 -2.52 13.06
CA ILE A 23 -15.21 -2.39 14.53
C ILE A 23 -16.44 -3.07 15.16
N ARG A 24 -17.64 -2.74 14.68
CA ARG A 24 -18.90 -3.31 15.21
C ARG A 24 -18.93 -4.83 15.08
N ALA A 25 -18.49 -5.37 13.94
CA ALA A 25 -18.44 -6.81 13.70
C ALA A 25 -17.37 -7.52 14.56
N THR A 26 -16.20 -6.90 14.75
CA THR A 26 -15.07 -7.46 15.50
C THR A 26 -15.38 -7.60 16.98
N PHE A 27 -16.07 -6.60 17.54
CA PHE A 27 -16.41 -6.52 18.98
C PHE A 27 -17.87 -6.88 19.28
N LEU A 28 -18.61 -7.48 18.34
CA LEU A 28 -20.01 -7.91 18.50
C LEU A 28 -20.93 -6.80 19.06
N GLY A 29 -20.71 -5.55 18.65
CA GLY A 29 -21.44 -4.39 19.15
C GLY A 29 -21.03 -3.86 20.52
N GLY A 30 -20.00 -4.43 21.16
CA GLY A 30 -19.45 -3.98 22.44
C GLY A 30 -18.67 -2.65 22.38
N VAL A 31 -18.57 -2.03 21.20
CA VAL A 31 -17.98 -0.71 20.97
C VAL A 31 -19.02 0.18 20.32
N ASN A 32 -19.25 1.36 20.89
CA ASN A 32 -20.09 2.38 20.27
C ASN A 32 -19.24 3.22 19.31
N VAL A 33 -19.67 3.33 18.06
CA VAL A 33 -18.93 4.05 17.02
C VAL A 33 -19.82 5.09 16.38
N PHE A 34 -19.44 6.35 16.55
CA PHE A 34 -20.03 7.51 15.88
C PHE A 34 -19.14 7.92 14.71
N VAL A 35 -19.74 8.19 13.55
CA VAL A 35 -19.04 8.64 12.34
C VAL A 35 -19.49 10.07 12.06
N SER A 36 -18.53 11.00 11.97
CA SER A 36 -18.81 12.42 11.74
C SER A 36 -19.40 12.63 10.35
N SER A 37 -20.66 13.00 10.19
CA SER A 37 -21.12 13.52 8.91
C SER A 37 -20.29 14.75 8.57
N ASP A 38 -19.67 14.79 7.40
CA ASP A 38 -18.92 15.95 6.99
C ASP A 38 -19.79 17.21 7.08
N GLY A 39 -19.19 18.33 7.45
CA GLY A 39 -19.91 19.60 7.58
C GLY A 39 -20.41 20.20 6.26
N GLN A 40 -20.43 19.44 5.15
CA GLN A 40 -20.99 19.86 3.85
C GLN A 40 -22.30 19.13 3.52
N SER A 41 -22.60 18.02 4.19
CA SER A 41 -23.78 17.17 3.97
C SER A 41 -25.02 17.60 4.77
N ILE A 42 -25.11 18.87 5.15
CA ILE A 42 -26.10 19.38 6.11
C ILE A 42 -27.29 20.02 5.40
N SER A 43 -28.48 19.53 5.75
CA SER A 43 -29.73 20.22 5.46
C SER A 43 -29.92 21.43 6.40
N PRO A 44 -30.31 22.61 5.90
CA PRO A 44 -30.66 23.74 6.75
C PRO A 44 -31.78 23.37 7.75
N GLY A 45 -31.55 23.55 9.05
CA GLY A 45 -32.55 23.34 10.12
C GLY A 45 -32.26 22.22 11.13
N ASP A 46 -31.29 21.33 10.86
CA ASP A 46 -30.95 20.24 11.78
C ASP A 46 -30.03 20.69 12.95
N ASP A 47 -30.27 20.17 14.16
CA ASP A 47 -29.31 20.25 15.29
C ASP A 47 -28.23 19.16 15.18
N TRP A 48 -27.58 19.10 14.03
CA TRP A 48 -26.49 18.15 13.76
C TRP A 48 -25.20 18.57 14.50
N ARG A 49 -25.01 19.88 14.74
CA ARG A 49 -23.85 20.41 15.48
C ARG A 49 -23.87 19.93 16.93
N GLY A 50 -25.02 20.01 17.62
CA GLY A 50 -25.15 19.52 18.99
C GLY A 50 -24.80 18.03 19.10
N LYS A 51 -25.21 17.22 18.12
CA LYS A 51 -24.87 15.78 18.07
C LYS A 51 -23.37 15.52 17.90
N ILE A 52 -22.68 16.29 17.04
CA ILE A 52 -21.23 16.14 16.87
C ILE A 52 -20.50 16.57 18.14
N GLU A 53 -20.88 17.70 18.74
CA GLU A 53 -20.29 18.17 19.99
C GLU A 53 -20.50 17.18 21.14
N GLU A 54 -21.69 16.60 21.24
CA GLU A 54 -21.99 15.54 22.19
C GLU A 54 -21.15 14.29 21.94
N ALA A 55 -21.07 13.82 20.70
CA ALA A 55 -20.28 12.66 20.34
C ALA A 55 -18.79 12.87 20.62
N LEU A 56 -18.23 14.05 20.32
CA LEU A 56 -16.86 14.42 20.65
C LEU A 56 -16.63 14.49 22.16
N ARG A 57 -17.61 14.98 22.92
CA ARG A 57 -17.55 15.08 24.38
C ARG A 57 -17.59 13.73 25.06
N GLU A 58 -18.29 12.77 24.50
CA GLU A 58 -18.41 11.43 25.07
C GLU A 58 -17.36 10.44 24.57
N ALA A 59 -16.58 10.80 23.55
CA ALA A 59 -15.62 9.88 22.94
C ALA A 59 -14.43 9.59 23.88
N ASP A 60 -14.15 8.30 24.09
CA ASP A 60 -12.91 7.85 24.73
C ASP A 60 -11.73 7.93 23.73
N MET A 61 -12.05 7.80 22.44
CA MET A 61 -11.08 7.79 21.35
C MET A 61 -11.64 8.47 20.11
N ALA A 62 -10.79 9.22 19.41
CA ALA A 62 -11.08 9.79 18.11
C ALA A 62 -10.12 9.21 17.05
N LEU A 63 -10.67 8.50 16.08
CA LEU A 63 -9.97 8.03 14.89
C LEU A 63 -10.08 9.11 13.81
N VAL A 64 -8.97 9.60 13.30
CA VAL A 64 -8.95 10.68 12.30
C VAL A 64 -8.46 10.12 10.98
N ILE A 65 -9.34 10.00 9.98
CA ILE A 65 -8.98 9.46 8.67
C ILE A 65 -8.21 10.53 7.89
N CYS A 66 -6.93 10.25 7.65
CA CYS A 66 -6.00 11.11 6.95
C CYS A 66 -5.75 10.57 5.53
N THR A 67 -6.23 11.33 4.54
CA THR A 67 -5.94 11.18 3.11
C THR A 67 -5.44 12.53 2.59
N GLU A 68 -4.86 12.58 1.38
CA GLU A 68 -4.49 13.87 0.78
C GLU A 68 -5.68 14.84 0.71
N SER A 69 -6.87 14.32 0.41
CA SER A 69 -8.10 15.12 0.35
C SER A 69 -8.61 15.58 1.71
N SER A 70 -8.35 14.84 2.80
CA SER A 70 -8.84 15.22 4.12
C SER A 70 -7.91 16.17 4.86
N LEU A 71 -6.59 16.09 4.65
CA LEU A 71 -5.62 16.97 5.32
C LEU A 71 -5.81 18.46 4.98
N SER A 72 -6.38 18.78 3.82
CA SER A 72 -6.67 20.16 3.42
C SER A 72 -7.99 20.71 4.01
N ARG A 73 -8.75 19.91 4.75
CA ARG A 73 -10.06 20.30 5.31
C ARG A 73 -9.89 20.84 6.74
N PRO A 74 -10.17 22.14 7.00
CA PRO A 74 -10.03 22.71 8.34
C PRO A 74 -10.85 21.99 9.41
N TRP A 75 -12.02 21.48 9.03
CA TRP A 75 -12.93 20.78 9.94
C TRP A 75 -12.33 19.53 10.58
N LEU A 76 -11.46 18.80 9.85
CA LEU A 76 -10.78 17.62 10.37
C LEU A 76 -9.85 17.98 11.55
N GLY A 77 -9.13 19.09 11.43
CA GLY A 77 -8.28 19.62 12.49
C GLY A 77 -9.09 20.12 13.70
N PHE A 78 -10.25 20.73 13.46
CA PHE A 78 -11.16 21.15 14.51
C PHE A 78 -11.66 19.97 15.36
N GLU A 79 -12.16 18.90 14.72
CA GLU A 79 -12.65 17.71 15.44
C GLU A 79 -11.54 17.01 16.21
N ALA A 80 -10.37 16.84 15.60
CA ALA A 80 -9.20 16.24 16.25
C ALA A 80 -8.74 17.07 17.46
N GLY A 81 -8.72 18.40 17.33
CA GLY A 81 -8.38 19.31 18.43
C GLY A 81 -9.42 19.27 19.55
N ALA A 82 -10.71 19.28 19.20
CA ALA A 82 -11.81 19.22 20.16
C ALA A 82 -11.80 17.90 20.95
N ALA A 83 -11.60 16.77 20.28
CA ALA A 83 -11.46 15.47 20.94
C ALA A 83 -10.26 15.46 21.89
N TRP A 84 -9.10 15.97 21.43
CA TRP A 84 -7.89 16.01 22.25
C TRP A 84 -8.04 16.85 23.51
N MET A 85 -8.59 18.07 23.38
CA MET A 85 -8.77 18.98 24.52
C MET A 85 -9.76 18.44 25.56
N ARG A 86 -10.59 17.47 25.18
CA ARG A 86 -11.55 16.79 26.06
C ARG A 86 -10.98 15.50 26.68
N GLY A 87 -9.73 15.16 26.38
CA GLY A 87 -9.04 13.99 26.94
C GLY A 87 -9.19 12.70 26.13
N ALA A 88 -9.85 12.73 24.97
CA ALA A 88 -9.96 11.56 24.11
C ALA A 88 -8.59 11.20 23.52
N LYS A 89 -8.35 9.89 23.34
CA LYS A 89 -7.17 9.40 22.63
C LYS A 89 -7.34 9.66 21.13
N VAL A 90 -6.55 10.56 20.55
CA VAL A 90 -6.61 10.88 19.11
C VAL A 90 -5.61 10.01 18.34
N VAL A 91 -6.09 9.25 17.37
CA VAL A 91 -5.30 8.34 16.53
C VAL A 91 -5.49 8.73 15.06
N PRO A 92 -4.49 9.37 14.42
CA PRO A 92 -4.52 9.59 12.99
C PRO A 92 -4.35 8.26 12.23
N LEU A 93 -5.17 8.06 11.21
CA LEU A 93 -5.23 6.85 10.39
C LEU A 93 -4.95 7.24 8.94
N CYS A 94 -3.74 6.97 8.47
CA CYS A 94 -3.36 7.18 7.09
C CYS A 94 -4.02 6.13 6.18
N TYR A 95 -4.48 6.56 5.02
CA TYR A 95 -4.94 5.68 3.95
C TYR A 95 -4.77 6.36 2.58
N HIS A 96 -4.97 5.62 1.48
CA HIS A 96 -4.84 6.16 0.11
C HIS A 96 -3.47 6.80 -0.23
N GLY A 97 -2.37 6.20 0.23
CA GLY A 97 -1.01 6.60 -0.14
C GLY A 97 -0.40 7.74 0.68
N LEU A 98 -1.15 8.26 1.67
CA LEU A 98 -0.59 9.15 2.68
C LEU A 98 0.27 8.36 3.68
N ARG A 99 1.40 8.93 4.11
CA ARG A 99 2.32 8.29 5.04
C ARG A 99 2.28 8.96 6.41
N VAL A 100 2.51 8.18 7.46
CA VAL A 100 2.60 8.68 8.84
C VAL A 100 3.65 9.79 8.95
N GLU A 101 4.79 9.62 8.29
CA GLU A 101 5.91 10.56 8.31
C GLU A 101 5.62 11.84 7.50
N SER A 102 4.65 11.79 6.59
CA SER A 102 4.23 12.95 5.79
C SER A 102 3.11 13.76 6.44
N LEU A 103 2.62 13.35 7.62
CA LEU A 103 1.53 14.06 8.28
C LEU A 103 1.99 15.47 8.71
N PRO A 104 1.21 16.51 8.42
CA PRO A 104 1.50 17.84 8.94
C PRO A 104 1.19 17.88 10.45
N LEU A 105 1.75 18.87 11.13
CA LEU A 105 1.26 19.20 12.47
C LEU A 105 -0.22 19.61 12.40
N PRO A 106 -1.03 19.27 13.41
CA PRO A 106 -0.67 18.55 14.63
C PRO A 106 -0.71 17.01 14.49
N PHE A 107 -1.05 16.46 13.33
CA PHE A 107 -1.26 15.02 13.17
C PHE A 107 0.03 14.21 13.31
N SER A 108 1.18 14.73 12.90
CA SER A 108 2.49 14.10 13.13
C SER A 108 2.98 14.13 14.57
N SER A 109 2.35 14.91 15.46
CA SER A 109 2.69 14.91 16.89
C SER A 109 2.17 13.68 17.64
N ARG A 110 1.44 12.79 16.95
CA ARG A 110 0.87 11.56 17.51
C ARG A 110 1.31 10.35 16.70
N GLN A 111 1.33 9.19 17.34
CA GLN A 111 1.63 7.93 16.68
C GLN A 111 0.48 7.53 15.76
N ALA A 112 0.57 7.94 14.50
CA ALA A 112 -0.39 7.58 13.46
C ALA A 112 -0.14 6.14 12.97
N LEU A 113 -1.16 5.59 12.32
CA LEU A 113 -1.17 4.22 11.80
C LEU A 113 -1.57 4.25 10.31
N ASP A 114 -1.02 3.37 9.48
CA ASP A 114 -1.46 3.17 8.09
C ASP A 114 -2.42 1.98 8.00
N LEU A 115 -3.67 2.24 7.60
CA LEU A 115 -4.70 1.20 7.47
C LEU A 115 -4.38 0.16 6.38
N GLY A 116 -3.40 0.42 5.51
CA GLY A 116 -2.89 -0.55 4.54
C GLY A 116 -1.82 -1.49 5.08
N ARG A 117 -1.24 -1.22 6.25
CA ARG A 117 -0.17 -2.03 6.84
C ARG A 117 -0.76 -3.04 7.84
N PRO A 118 -0.56 -4.36 7.65
CA PRO A 118 -1.06 -5.37 8.57
C PRO A 118 -0.59 -5.18 10.02
N GLU A 119 0.64 -4.69 10.21
CA GLU A 119 1.25 -4.44 11.52
C GLU A 119 0.51 -3.33 12.28
N ASP A 120 0.18 -2.25 11.58
CA ASP A 120 -0.55 -1.11 12.13
C ASP A 120 -2.01 -1.46 12.42
N MET A 121 -2.63 -2.30 11.58
CA MET A 121 -3.95 -2.85 11.85
C MET A 121 -3.97 -3.74 13.11
N ASN A 122 -2.92 -4.53 13.32
CA ASN A 122 -2.77 -5.31 14.56
C ASN A 122 -2.57 -4.40 15.78
N ALA A 123 -1.80 -3.32 15.64
CA ALA A 123 -1.62 -2.32 16.69
C ALA A 123 -2.94 -1.61 17.04
N LEU A 124 -3.74 -1.24 16.04
CA LEU A 124 -5.07 -0.65 16.23
C LEU A 124 -6.01 -1.60 16.96
N LEU A 125 -6.01 -2.88 16.58
CA LEU A 125 -6.82 -3.89 17.25
C LEU A 125 -6.40 -4.09 18.71
N ALA A 126 -5.09 -4.19 18.97
CA ALA A 126 -4.55 -4.30 20.32
C ALA A 126 -4.90 -3.08 21.19
N LEU A 127 -4.89 -1.89 20.59
CA LEU A 127 -5.33 -0.67 21.24
C LEU A 127 -6.80 -0.78 21.66
N PHE A 128 -7.72 -1.15 20.77
CA PHE A 128 -9.14 -1.30 21.12
C PHE A 128 -9.40 -2.35 22.19
N ILE A 129 -8.67 -3.47 22.16
CA ILE A 129 -8.77 -4.51 23.19
C ILE A 129 -8.38 -3.94 24.55
N ARG A 130 -7.26 -3.23 24.62
CA ARG A 130 -6.76 -2.63 25.85
C ARG A 130 -7.70 -1.56 26.40
N GLU A 131 -8.08 -0.59 25.57
CA GLU A 131 -8.92 0.53 26.03
C GLU A 131 -10.38 0.10 26.30
N GLY A 132 -10.88 -0.91 25.59
CA GLY A 132 -12.22 -1.45 25.79
C GLY A 132 -12.35 -2.51 26.88
N GLY A 133 -11.23 -2.97 27.45
CA GLY A 133 -11.22 -4.01 28.48
C GLY A 133 -11.73 -5.37 27.98
N PHE A 134 -11.56 -5.67 26.70
CA PHE A 134 -12.06 -6.92 26.10
C PHE A 134 -11.14 -8.10 26.43
N GLY A 135 -11.72 -9.23 26.86
CA GLY A 135 -11.00 -10.49 26.92
C GLY A 135 -10.65 -11.00 25.52
N ALA A 136 -9.48 -11.64 25.37
CA ALA A 136 -8.99 -12.12 24.07
C ALA A 136 -9.96 -13.06 23.33
N SER A 137 -10.83 -13.77 24.06
CA SER A 137 -11.85 -14.68 23.54
C SER A 137 -13.05 -13.99 22.87
N LEU A 138 -13.26 -12.69 23.10
CA LEU A 138 -14.40 -11.93 22.58
C LEU A 138 -14.11 -11.23 21.23
N VAL A 139 -12.89 -11.35 20.72
CA VAL A 139 -12.43 -10.64 19.52
C VAL A 139 -12.50 -11.56 18.30
N LYS A 140 -13.46 -11.32 17.41
CA LYS A 140 -13.50 -12.01 16.11
C LYS A 140 -12.56 -11.30 15.14
N ARG A 141 -11.36 -11.87 14.91
CA ARG A 141 -10.41 -11.36 13.92
C ARG A 141 -10.97 -11.55 12.51
N LYS A 142 -11.63 -10.51 11.99
CA LYS A 142 -11.97 -10.40 10.57
C LYS A 142 -11.01 -9.43 9.90
N PRO A 143 -10.59 -9.67 8.65
CA PRO A 143 -9.86 -8.66 7.90
C PRO A 143 -10.78 -7.47 7.64
N LEU A 144 -10.23 -6.27 7.76
CA LEU A 144 -10.89 -5.04 7.35
C LEU A 144 -10.87 -4.98 5.81
N SER A 145 -12.06 -4.91 5.20
CA SER A 145 -12.21 -4.72 3.76
C SER A 145 -12.40 -3.23 3.48
N LEU A 146 -11.33 -2.55 3.08
CA LEU A 146 -11.39 -1.13 2.72
C LEU A 146 -11.74 -0.95 1.24
N PRO A 147 -12.33 0.19 0.85
CA PRO A 147 -12.51 0.53 -0.56
C PRO A 147 -11.14 0.51 -1.29
N PRO A 148 -11.13 0.14 -2.58
CA PRO A 148 -9.92 0.20 -3.38
C PRO A 148 -9.36 1.63 -3.37
N ARG A 149 -8.02 1.74 -3.29
CA ARG A 149 -7.36 3.03 -3.18
C ARG A 149 -7.74 3.90 -4.38
N ARG A 150 -8.47 4.99 -4.15
CA ARG A 150 -8.78 5.95 -5.22
C ARG A 150 -7.47 6.53 -5.71
N ALA A 151 -7.27 6.51 -7.03
CA ALA A 151 -6.13 7.18 -7.64
C ALA A 151 -6.11 8.63 -7.16
N LEU A 152 -5.02 9.04 -6.50
CA LEU A 152 -4.83 10.42 -6.08
C LEU A 152 -5.11 11.34 -7.28
N SER A 153 -5.98 12.32 -7.06
CA SER A 153 -6.36 13.30 -8.06
C SER A 153 -5.17 14.20 -8.38
N ARG A 154 -4.35 13.73 -9.33
CA ARG A 154 -3.55 14.46 -10.32
C ARG A 154 -2.60 15.55 -9.80
N SER A 155 -1.34 15.17 -9.59
CA SER A 155 -0.33 15.74 -10.48
C SER A 155 -0.73 15.34 -11.90
N SER A 156 -0.92 16.32 -12.79
CA SER A 156 -1.29 16.08 -14.19
C SER A 156 -0.24 15.27 -14.96
N GLN A 157 0.93 15.02 -14.37
CA GLN A 157 1.94 14.13 -14.91
C GLN A 157 2.01 12.84 -14.09
N PRO A 158 2.01 11.67 -14.77
CA PRO A 158 2.35 10.41 -14.12
C PRO A 158 3.75 10.52 -13.50
N PRO A 159 4.02 9.83 -12.38
CA PRO A 159 5.34 9.87 -11.76
C PRO A 159 6.39 9.36 -12.76
N ASP A 160 7.54 10.05 -12.86
CA ASP A 160 8.66 9.61 -13.68
C ASP A 160 9.34 8.42 -13.00
N VAL A 161 8.77 7.24 -13.22
CA VAL A 161 9.33 5.97 -12.76
C VAL A 161 9.72 5.17 -13.99
N ARG A 162 10.96 4.70 -13.99
CA ARG A 162 11.55 3.98 -15.12
C ARG A 162 11.82 2.55 -14.71
N ALA A 163 11.39 1.62 -15.54
CA ALA A 163 11.66 0.21 -15.37
C ALA A 163 12.55 -0.31 -16.50
N THR A 164 13.55 -1.10 -16.15
CA THR A 164 14.54 -1.68 -17.06
C THR A 164 14.77 -3.14 -16.68
N VAL A 165 15.40 -3.89 -17.58
CA VAL A 165 15.83 -5.26 -17.33
C VAL A 165 17.16 -5.51 -18.00
N GLU A 166 18.01 -6.29 -17.35
CA GLU A 166 19.24 -6.80 -17.94
C GLU A 166 19.37 -8.31 -17.71
N PHE A 167 20.06 -9.00 -18.63
CA PHE A 167 20.49 -10.37 -18.42
C PHE A 167 21.83 -10.39 -17.68
N GLY A 168 21.91 -11.19 -16.63
CA GLY A 168 23.10 -11.28 -15.80
C GLY A 168 23.23 -12.60 -15.06
N ARG A 169 24.17 -12.64 -14.12
CA ARG A 169 24.39 -13.78 -13.24
C ARG A 169 24.25 -13.38 -11.76
N LEU A 170 23.29 -13.99 -11.08
CA LEU A 170 23.10 -13.88 -9.63
C LEU A 170 24.32 -14.47 -8.91
N GLY A 171 24.94 -13.71 -8.00
CA GLY A 171 26.14 -14.10 -7.25
C GLY A 171 27.44 -13.39 -7.65
N ALA A 172 27.47 -12.67 -8.79
CA ALA A 172 28.68 -11.99 -9.27
C ALA A 172 28.75 -10.48 -8.97
N ARG A 173 27.62 -9.80 -8.64
CA ARG A 173 27.58 -8.33 -8.57
C ARG A 173 26.79 -7.69 -7.41
N THR A 174 26.14 -8.45 -6.54
CA THR A 174 25.35 -7.89 -5.42
C THR A 174 25.82 -8.47 -4.08
N ARG A 175 26.36 -7.61 -3.20
CA ARG A 175 26.95 -7.95 -1.90
C ARG A 175 26.03 -8.80 -0.99
N ASP A 176 24.71 -8.66 -1.14
CA ASP A 176 23.73 -9.35 -0.30
C ASP A 176 23.30 -10.74 -0.82
N LEU A 177 23.37 -10.99 -2.13
CA LEU A 177 22.94 -12.27 -2.74
C LEU A 177 24.09 -13.26 -2.96
N ALA A 178 25.34 -12.78 -2.96
CA ALA A 178 26.53 -13.62 -3.07
C ALA A 178 26.67 -14.66 -1.93
N ARG A 179 26.00 -14.47 -0.79
CA ARG A 179 25.98 -15.45 0.32
C ARG A 179 25.05 -16.64 0.10
N ALA A 180 24.05 -16.52 -0.77
CA ALA A 180 23.02 -17.56 -0.94
C ALA A 180 23.39 -18.63 -1.98
N PHE A 181 24.31 -18.32 -2.90
CA PHE A 181 24.61 -19.19 -4.04
C PHE A 181 26.10 -19.47 -4.15
N LYS A 182 26.47 -20.75 -4.23
CA LYS A 182 27.87 -21.20 -4.40
C LYS A 182 28.42 -20.95 -5.81
N GLU A 183 27.53 -20.82 -6.81
CA GLU A 183 27.88 -20.63 -8.22
C GLU A 183 26.96 -19.60 -8.88
N PRO A 184 27.45 -18.81 -9.86
CA PRO A 184 26.65 -17.78 -10.52
C PRO A 184 25.52 -18.39 -11.35
N ARG A 185 24.27 -17.95 -11.13
CA ARG A 185 23.07 -18.48 -11.80
C ARG A 185 22.51 -17.49 -12.82
N PRO A 186 22.08 -17.90 -14.03
CA PRO A 186 21.53 -17.00 -15.04
C PRO A 186 20.21 -16.39 -14.55
N ALA A 187 20.06 -15.07 -14.72
CA ALA A 187 18.87 -14.37 -14.26
C ALA A 187 18.59 -13.10 -15.07
N PHE A 188 17.32 -12.72 -15.10
CA PHE A 188 16.92 -11.35 -15.40
C PHE A 188 16.90 -10.51 -14.12
N ILE A 189 17.49 -9.33 -14.22
CA ILE A 189 17.55 -8.34 -13.14
C ILE A 189 16.63 -7.20 -13.57
N PHE A 190 15.40 -7.23 -13.08
CA PHE A 190 14.45 -6.13 -13.29
C PHE A 190 14.76 -5.02 -12.31
N GLN A 191 14.94 -3.81 -12.80
CA GLN A 191 15.17 -2.64 -11.97
C GLN A 191 14.07 -1.61 -12.19
N VAL A 192 13.61 -1.00 -11.10
CA VAL A 192 12.69 0.13 -11.12
C VAL A 192 13.32 1.29 -10.35
N GLU A 193 13.30 2.48 -10.94
CA GLU A 193 13.92 3.68 -10.39
C GLU A 193 12.97 4.87 -10.45
N ASN A 194 12.93 5.65 -9.37
CA ASN A 194 12.11 6.85 -9.29
C ASN A 194 12.95 8.09 -9.66
N HIS A 195 12.72 8.59 -10.87
CA HIS A 195 13.30 9.83 -11.41
C HIS A 195 12.43 11.06 -11.11
N GLY A 196 11.25 10.85 -10.51
CA GLY A 196 10.33 11.91 -10.12
C GLY A 196 10.72 12.59 -8.81
N THR A 197 9.92 13.59 -8.43
CA THR A 197 10.09 14.35 -7.18
C THR A 197 9.20 13.86 -6.04
N VAL A 198 8.35 12.86 -6.30
CA VAL A 198 7.40 12.30 -5.34
C VAL A 198 7.66 10.81 -5.14
N PRO A 199 7.55 10.30 -3.89
CA PRO A 199 7.63 8.87 -3.63
C PRO A 199 6.57 8.06 -4.38
N VAL A 200 6.90 6.82 -4.75
CA VAL A 200 5.98 5.85 -5.33
C VAL A 200 6.00 4.56 -4.53
N TYR A 201 4.84 4.14 -4.01
CA TYR A 201 4.74 2.87 -3.29
C TYR A 201 4.60 1.71 -4.28
N LEU A 202 5.61 0.86 -4.37
CA LEU A 202 5.56 -0.35 -5.19
C LEU A 202 4.72 -1.42 -4.50
N GLU A 203 3.85 -2.07 -5.27
CA GLU A 203 3.02 -3.16 -4.79
C GLU A 203 3.18 -4.42 -5.66
N GLY A 204 3.87 -5.42 -5.11
CA GLY A 204 4.03 -6.73 -5.73
C GLY A 204 5.44 -6.97 -6.25
N GLY A 205 5.55 -7.75 -7.31
CA GLY A 205 6.83 -8.00 -7.97
C GLY A 205 6.80 -7.39 -9.36
N ILE A 206 7.23 -8.17 -10.32
CA ILE A 206 7.09 -7.88 -11.74
C ILE A 206 5.94 -8.73 -12.31
N ASP A 207 5.08 -8.11 -13.12
CA ASP A 207 4.03 -8.77 -13.89
C ASP A 207 4.50 -8.95 -15.34
N ILE A 208 4.23 -10.11 -15.95
CA ILE A 208 4.55 -10.38 -17.37
C ILE A 208 3.26 -10.67 -18.13
N LEU A 209 3.10 -10.01 -19.27
CA LEU A 209 2.06 -10.30 -20.26
C LEU A 209 2.61 -11.23 -21.32
N LEU A 210 1.82 -12.23 -21.69
CA LEU A 210 2.12 -13.13 -22.79
C LEU A 210 1.44 -12.66 -24.08
N LYS A 211 2.06 -12.94 -25.23
CA LYS A 211 1.58 -12.55 -26.57
C LYS A 211 0.19 -13.11 -26.92
N ASP A 212 -0.26 -14.16 -26.24
CA ASP A 212 -1.57 -14.78 -26.48
C ASP A 212 -2.75 -13.98 -25.89
N GLY A 213 -2.48 -12.93 -25.11
CA GLY A 213 -3.48 -12.07 -24.47
C GLY A 213 -4.36 -12.75 -23.42
N LYS A 214 -4.14 -14.04 -23.13
CA LYS A 214 -4.92 -14.84 -22.19
C LYS A 214 -4.13 -15.20 -20.93
N GLY A 215 -2.79 -15.23 -21.02
CA GLY A 215 -1.91 -15.46 -19.89
C GLY A 215 -1.36 -14.17 -19.28
N LYS A 216 -1.63 -13.95 -17.99
CA LYS A 216 -0.83 -13.06 -17.16
C LYS A 216 0.01 -13.94 -16.25
N LEU A 217 1.32 -13.97 -16.47
CA LEU A 217 2.23 -14.61 -15.53
C LEU A 217 2.57 -13.58 -14.45
N MET A 218 1.95 -13.71 -13.28
CA MET A 218 2.41 -12.96 -12.11
C MET A 218 3.63 -13.70 -11.57
N LEU A 219 4.82 -13.08 -11.60
CA LEU A 219 6.08 -13.75 -11.17
C LEU A 219 6.12 -14.08 -9.67
N ARG A 220 5.01 -13.91 -8.94
CA ARG A 220 4.78 -14.48 -7.61
C ARG A 220 4.65 -16.01 -7.63
N ASP A 221 4.09 -16.57 -8.71
CA ASP A 221 3.61 -17.96 -8.71
C ASP A 221 4.69 -19.00 -9.06
N PHE A 222 5.81 -18.57 -9.67
CA PHE A 222 6.85 -19.50 -10.13
C PHE A 222 8.14 -19.51 -9.29
N ASP A 223 8.54 -18.39 -8.66
CA ASP A 223 9.96 -18.25 -8.29
C ASP A 223 10.29 -17.64 -6.92
N ARG A 224 9.32 -17.57 -5.99
CA ARG A 224 9.50 -16.95 -4.66
C ARG A 224 10.12 -15.54 -4.74
N VAL A 225 9.79 -14.80 -5.79
CA VAL A 225 10.25 -13.44 -5.99
C VAL A 225 9.77 -12.56 -4.81
N PRO A 226 10.64 -11.78 -4.15
CA PRO A 226 10.23 -10.93 -3.04
C PRO A 226 9.17 -9.93 -3.52
N LEU A 227 8.09 -9.81 -2.75
CA LEU A 227 7.12 -8.73 -2.99
C LEU A 227 7.74 -7.42 -2.51
N LEU A 228 7.96 -6.50 -3.45
CA LEU A 228 8.12 -5.09 -3.15
C LEU A 228 6.78 -4.58 -2.59
N ARG A 229 6.77 -4.33 -1.28
CA ARG A 229 5.71 -3.65 -0.54
C ARG A 229 6.34 -2.51 0.24
N ARG A 230 6.87 -1.54 -0.50
CA ARG A 230 7.72 -0.47 0.05
C ARG A 230 7.67 0.77 -0.83
N ASP A 231 8.07 1.88 -0.24
CA ASP A 231 8.29 3.12 -0.97
C ASP A 231 9.55 3.03 -1.83
N LEU A 232 9.43 3.53 -3.06
CA LEU A 232 10.54 3.93 -3.92
C LEU A 232 10.63 5.46 -3.86
N LEU A 233 11.53 5.97 -3.01
CA LEU A 233 11.73 7.42 -2.85
C LEU A 233 12.40 8.04 -4.09
N PRO A 234 12.29 9.37 -4.30
CA PRO A 234 13.05 10.07 -5.35
C PRO A 234 14.54 9.70 -5.33
N GLY A 235 15.08 9.31 -6.49
CA GLY A 235 16.47 8.88 -6.66
C GLY A 235 16.78 7.47 -6.15
N GLN A 236 15.79 6.71 -5.65
CA GLN A 236 15.99 5.31 -5.27
C GLN A 236 15.69 4.36 -6.44
N SER A 237 16.38 3.22 -6.40
CA SER A 237 16.17 2.08 -7.27
C SER A 237 15.91 0.81 -6.45
N GLU A 238 15.03 -0.05 -6.94
CA GLU A 238 14.79 -1.39 -6.40
C GLU A 238 14.98 -2.44 -7.48
N GLN A 239 15.42 -3.64 -7.08
CA GLN A 239 15.71 -4.74 -7.99
C GLN A 239 14.90 -6.00 -7.64
N VAL A 240 14.43 -6.67 -8.70
CA VAL A 240 13.71 -7.93 -8.64
C VAL A 240 14.41 -8.92 -9.56
N PHE A 241 14.70 -10.10 -9.04
CA PHE A 241 15.45 -11.13 -9.76
C PHE A 241 14.51 -12.24 -10.22
N PHE A 242 14.66 -12.65 -11.48
CA PHE A 242 13.94 -13.78 -12.06
C PHE A 242 14.94 -14.81 -12.56
N ARG A 243 14.84 -16.05 -12.08
CA ARG A 243 15.83 -17.09 -12.40
C ARG A 243 15.48 -17.73 -13.74
N LEU A 244 16.52 -18.07 -14.49
CA LEU A 244 16.38 -18.64 -15.84
C LEU A 244 16.82 -20.11 -15.90
N ASP A 245 17.08 -20.74 -14.75
CA ASP A 245 17.55 -22.14 -14.66
C ASP A 245 16.61 -23.15 -15.33
N GLU A 246 15.30 -22.91 -15.27
CA GLU A 246 14.25 -23.83 -15.76
C GLU A 246 13.44 -23.24 -16.92
N ILE A 247 13.93 -22.15 -17.52
CA ILE A 247 13.24 -21.41 -18.57
C ILE A 247 13.91 -21.66 -19.91
N THR A 248 13.12 -22.02 -20.91
CA THR A 248 13.57 -22.23 -22.29
C THR A 248 13.46 -20.96 -23.14
N PRO A 249 14.28 -20.80 -24.21
CA PRO A 249 14.10 -19.74 -25.20
C PRO A 249 12.68 -19.63 -25.74
N GLU A 250 12.00 -20.75 -25.97
CA GLU A 250 10.63 -20.78 -26.49
C GLU A 250 9.63 -20.21 -25.49
N GLN A 251 9.80 -20.48 -24.19
CA GLN A 251 8.97 -19.89 -23.14
C GLN A 251 9.18 -18.38 -23.01
N LEU A 252 10.41 -17.89 -23.18
CA LEU A 252 10.69 -16.44 -23.20
C LEU A 252 10.15 -15.76 -24.46
N ALA A 253 10.17 -16.44 -25.61
CA ALA A 253 9.63 -15.90 -26.85
C ALA A 253 8.12 -15.61 -26.77
N ALA A 254 7.41 -16.23 -25.82
CA ALA A 254 6.00 -15.96 -25.54
C ALA A 254 5.77 -14.66 -24.77
N TRP A 255 6.79 -14.04 -24.18
CA TRP A 255 6.67 -12.81 -23.42
C TRP A 255 6.44 -11.62 -24.36
N ASP A 256 5.47 -10.79 -24.01
CA ASP A 256 5.13 -9.56 -24.73
C ASP A 256 5.72 -8.34 -24.02
N SER A 257 5.39 -8.18 -22.74
CA SER A 257 5.82 -7.04 -21.94
C SER A 257 5.94 -7.41 -20.46
N ALA A 258 6.74 -6.64 -19.72
CA ALA A 258 6.91 -6.76 -18.28
C ALA A 258 6.69 -5.39 -17.63
N PHE A 259 6.11 -5.36 -16.43
CA PHE A 259 5.89 -4.09 -15.71
C PHE A 259 5.89 -4.25 -14.19
N PHE A 260 6.34 -3.21 -13.51
CA PHE A 260 6.09 -3.01 -12.09
C PHE A 260 4.74 -2.35 -11.88
N ARG A 261 4.21 -2.45 -10.66
CA ARG A 261 2.95 -1.80 -10.30
C ARG A 261 3.06 -1.07 -8.98
N ASP A 262 2.31 0.01 -8.85
CA ASP A 262 2.08 0.64 -7.56
C ASP A 262 0.77 0.18 -6.88
N GLN A 263 0.55 0.70 -5.68
CA GLN A 263 -0.65 0.38 -4.89
C GLN A 263 -2.00 0.82 -5.46
N ILE A 264 -2.01 1.62 -6.52
CA ILE A 264 -3.26 2.06 -7.19
C ILE A 264 -3.43 1.42 -8.57
N GLY A 265 -2.55 0.50 -8.96
CA GLY A 265 -2.64 -0.21 -10.22
C GLY A 265 -1.93 0.46 -11.40
N ARG A 266 -1.22 1.58 -11.21
CA ARG A 266 -0.41 2.17 -12.28
C ARG A 266 0.72 1.22 -12.65
N GLN A 267 0.96 1.09 -13.95
CA GLN A 267 1.98 0.21 -14.50
C GLN A 267 3.21 1.02 -14.88
N PHE A 268 4.38 0.56 -14.46
CA PHE A 268 5.68 1.07 -14.89
C PHE A 268 6.32 0.01 -15.77
N THR A 269 6.06 0.14 -17.07
CA THR A 269 6.46 -0.84 -18.07
C THR A 269 7.96 -0.81 -18.29
N VAL A 270 8.56 -2.00 -18.28
CA VAL A 270 9.96 -2.22 -18.64
C VAL A 270 10.14 -1.77 -20.08
N ARG A 271 11.22 -1.03 -20.35
CA ARG A 271 11.54 -0.59 -21.70
C ARG A 271 11.63 -1.80 -22.64
N TYR A 272 10.92 -1.73 -23.76
CA TYR A 272 10.82 -2.83 -24.71
C TYR A 272 12.20 -3.26 -25.25
N ASP A 273 13.03 -2.29 -25.63
CA ASP A 273 14.38 -2.56 -26.16
C ASP A 273 15.27 -3.29 -25.13
N ASP A 274 15.15 -2.93 -23.85
CA ASP A 274 15.90 -3.57 -22.77
C ASP A 274 15.44 -5.03 -22.58
N LEU A 275 14.12 -5.27 -22.69
CA LEU A 275 13.54 -6.61 -22.58
C LEU A 275 13.99 -7.52 -23.72
N ILE A 276 13.88 -7.06 -24.97
CA ILE A 276 14.30 -7.86 -26.13
C ILE A 276 15.80 -8.14 -26.08
N LYS A 277 16.61 -7.12 -25.76
CA LYS A 277 18.05 -7.30 -25.59
C LYS A 277 18.39 -8.35 -24.53
N ALA A 278 17.76 -8.29 -23.36
CA ALA A 278 18.00 -9.28 -22.30
C ALA A 278 17.62 -10.70 -22.73
N ILE A 279 16.50 -10.86 -23.46
CA ILE A 279 16.09 -12.15 -24.02
C ILE A 279 17.12 -12.66 -25.03
N ASP A 280 17.55 -11.84 -25.99
CA ASP A 280 18.53 -12.23 -27.00
C ASP A 280 19.86 -12.65 -26.38
N GLU A 281 20.35 -11.89 -25.39
CA GLU A 281 21.57 -12.22 -24.65
C GLU A 281 21.46 -13.55 -23.90
N PHE A 282 20.29 -13.84 -23.29
CA PHE A 282 20.04 -15.13 -22.68
C PHE A 282 20.02 -16.27 -23.71
N VAL A 283 19.37 -16.07 -24.85
CA VAL A 283 19.26 -17.10 -25.91
C VAL A 283 20.65 -17.46 -26.45
N GLU A 284 21.50 -16.47 -26.70
CA GLU A 284 22.88 -16.71 -27.13
C GLU A 284 23.69 -17.44 -26.04
N TRP A 285 23.56 -17.02 -24.78
CA TRP A 285 24.20 -17.72 -23.67
C TRP A 285 23.74 -19.19 -23.56
N TRP A 286 22.43 -19.44 -23.69
CA TRP A 286 21.82 -20.76 -23.58
C TRP A 286 22.32 -21.70 -24.68
N LYS A 287 22.45 -21.22 -25.92
CA LYS A 287 23.04 -21.99 -27.04
C LYS A 287 24.48 -22.42 -26.73
N HIS A 288 25.28 -21.57 -26.10
CA HIS A 288 26.65 -21.91 -25.71
C HIS A 288 26.76 -22.89 -24.54
N GLN A 289 25.69 -23.08 -23.75
CA GLN A 289 25.65 -24.09 -22.69
C GLN A 289 25.22 -25.49 -23.17
N GLN A 290 24.61 -25.57 -24.36
CA GLN A 290 24.27 -26.85 -24.99
C GLN A 290 25.59 -27.53 -25.41
N PRO A 291 25.83 -28.80 -25.03
CA PRO A 291 26.99 -29.53 -25.50
C PRO A 291 26.98 -29.55 -27.03
N SER A 292 28.12 -29.23 -27.63
CA SER A 292 28.31 -29.31 -29.09
C SER A 292 28.03 -30.74 -29.52
N GLY A 293 26.84 -30.97 -30.08
CA GLY A 293 26.47 -32.22 -30.74
C GLY A 293 27.25 -32.40 -32.03
#